data_AF-A0A3S6QRC0-F1
#
_entry.id   AF-A0A3S6QRC0-F1
#
_cell.length_a   1.000
_cell.length_b   1.000
_cell.length_c   1.000
_cell.angle_alpha   90.00
_cell.angle_beta   90.00
_cell.angle_gamma   90.00
#
_symmetry.space_group_name_H-M   'P 1'
#
loop_
_entity.id
_entity.type
_entity.pdbx_description
1 polymer ?
#
loop_
_entity_poly.entity_id
_entity_poly.type
_entity_poly.pdbx_seq_one_letter_code
_entity_poly.pdbx_strand_id
1 'polypeptide(L)'
;MYEASPEDEVLKYLPLVEKVAKRVPIKSTEYEYSDYYNIGVIGLIDALQKFDVTKKVPFESYAAIRIRGAIIDEVRKHSRISRYKMVAINNFYKAKQELEQDHKREVTDSEICEKMAISSTQLNEIYENIHYLASISLEGTIFPTEGEGGVSLGDVIPDNSGTNAEQKLMGEEREAALTRCIQKLNEREQLILSLYYKEEATLKEIAAILDISIARVSQIHGKVIAKLKLSMGDELS
;
A
#
# COMPACT_ATOMS: atom_id res chain seq x y z
N MET A 1 -21.66 -44.69 32.37
CA MET A 1 -21.69 -44.50 30.90
C MET A 1 -20.64 -43.45 30.64
N TYR A 2 -19.45 -43.84 30.20
CA TYR A 2 -18.33 -42.91 30.01
C TYR A 2 -18.75 -41.90 28.94
N GLU A 3 -18.97 -40.64 29.33
CA GLU A 3 -19.00 -39.52 28.38
C GLU A 3 -17.65 -39.55 27.67
N ALA A 4 -17.67 -39.73 26.33
CA ALA A 4 -16.46 -39.64 25.54
C ALA A 4 -15.80 -38.29 25.82
N SER A 5 -14.49 -38.27 26.05
CA SER A 5 -13.80 -36.99 26.27
C SER A 5 -14.02 -36.13 25.02
N PRO A 6 -14.31 -34.82 25.15
CA PRO A 6 -14.37 -33.90 24.01
C PRO A 6 -13.16 -34.02 23.07
N GLU A 7 -12.01 -34.42 23.63
CA GLU A 7 -10.77 -34.70 22.89
C GLU A 7 -10.89 -35.93 21.98
N ASP A 8 -11.52 -37.01 22.43
CA ASP A 8 -11.72 -38.24 21.65
C ASP A 8 -12.65 -38.00 20.45
N GLU A 9 -13.66 -37.15 20.63
CA GLU A 9 -14.56 -36.77 19.52
C GLU A 9 -13.84 -35.91 18.47
N VAL A 10 -12.98 -34.99 18.89
CA VAL A 10 -12.16 -34.21 17.96
C VAL A 10 -11.22 -35.12 17.17
N LEU A 11 -10.50 -36.02 17.85
CA LEU A 11 -9.56 -36.97 17.23
C LEU A 11 -10.25 -37.83 16.16
N LYS A 12 -11.48 -38.29 16.41
CA LYS A 12 -12.27 -39.08 15.47
C LYS A 12 -12.51 -38.37 14.13
N TYR A 13 -12.68 -37.05 14.13
CA TYR A 13 -13.04 -36.28 12.94
C TYR A 13 -11.87 -35.49 12.31
N LEU A 14 -10.64 -35.59 12.83
CA LEU A 14 -9.46 -34.98 12.20
C LEU A 14 -9.24 -35.36 10.72
N PRO A 15 -9.48 -36.63 10.28
CA PRO A 15 -9.37 -36.96 8.85
C PRO A 15 -10.33 -36.19 7.95
N LEU A 16 -11.48 -35.74 8.49
CA LEU A 16 -12.41 -34.87 7.76
C LEU A 16 -11.80 -33.49 7.53
N VAL A 17 -11.11 -32.93 8.53
CA VAL A 17 -10.39 -31.65 8.42
C VAL A 17 -9.34 -31.73 7.33
N GLU A 18 -8.54 -32.81 7.33
CA GLU A 18 -7.51 -33.05 6.31
C GLU A 18 -8.10 -33.03 4.88
N LYS A 19 -9.21 -33.76 4.69
CA LYS A 19 -9.92 -33.84 3.41
C LYS A 19 -10.49 -32.50 2.97
N VAL A 20 -11.01 -31.70 3.90
CA VAL A 20 -11.58 -30.38 3.61
C VAL A 20 -10.46 -29.40 3.27
N ALA A 21 -9.42 -29.30 4.10
CA ALA A 21 -8.29 -28.39 3.92
C ALA A 21 -7.62 -28.57 2.56
N LYS A 22 -7.39 -29.82 2.12
CA LYS A 22 -6.82 -30.14 0.79
C LYS A 22 -7.68 -29.69 -0.40
N ARG A 23 -8.98 -29.47 -0.18
CA ARG A 23 -9.95 -29.11 -1.24
C ARG A 23 -10.36 -27.64 -1.21
N VAL A 24 -9.84 -26.85 -0.28
CA VAL A 24 -10.13 -25.43 -0.21
C VAL A 24 -9.46 -24.74 -1.41
N PRO A 25 -10.23 -24.07 -2.31
CA PRO A 25 -9.69 -23.45 -3.51
C PRO A 25 -9.11 -22.07 -3.19
N ILE A 26 -8.25 -21.98 -2.18
CA ILE A 26 -7.56 -20.73 -1.81
C ILE A 26 -6.12 -20.85 -2.28
N LYS A 27 -5.73 -19.94 -3.17
CA LYS A 27 -4.33 -19.68 -3.49
C LYS A 27 -3.92 -18.46 -2.66
N SER A 28 -3.44 -18.70 -1.44
CA SER A 28 -2.72 -17.68 -0.68
C SER A 28 -1.25 -18.06 -0.65
N THR A 29 -0.37 -17.11 -0.94
CA THR A 29 1.09 -17.27 -0.78
C THR A 29 1.50 -17.18 0.69
N GLU A 30 0.61 -16.68 1.56
CA GLU A 30 0.88 -16.41 2.97
C GLU A 30 0.56 -17.59 3.90
N TYR A 31 -0.22 -18.56 3.43
CA TYR A 31 -0.68 -19.68 4.25
C TYR A 31 -0.23 -21.02 3.67
N GLU A 32 0.31 -21.86 4.54
CA GLU A 32 0.66 -23.23 4.20
C GLU A 32 -0.51 -24.17 4.48
N TYR A 33 -0.37 -25.41 4.00
CA TYR A 33 -1.35 -26.46 4.25
C TYR A 33 -1.58 -26.72 5.76
N SER A 34 -0.50 -26.67 6.55
CA SER A 34 -0.52 -26.82 8.01
C SER A 34 -1.41 -25.78 8.68
N ASP A 35 -1.40 -24.54 8.19
CA ASP A 35 -2.25 -23.46 8.71
C ASP A 35 -3.72 -23.73 8.41
N TYR A 36 -4.07 -24.11 7.18
CA TYR A 36 -5.44 -24.47 6.81
C TYR A 36 -5.95 -25.65 7.65
N TYR A 37 -5.09 -26.62 7.91
CA TYR A 37 -5.42 -27.74 8.79
C TYR A 37 -5.72 -27.26 10.21
N ASN A 38 -4.83 -26.47 10.81
CA ASN A 38 -5.00 -25.96 12.18
C ASN A 38 -6.26 -25.08 12.33
N ILE A 39 -6.50 -24.17 11.39
CA ILE A 39 -7.73 -23.36 11.35
C ILE A 39 -8.96 -24.26 11.19
N GLY A 40 -8.85 -25.28 10.35
CA GLY A 40 -9.90 -26.26 10.16
C GLY A 40 -10.22 -27.05 11.44
N VAL A 41 -9.23 -27.37 12.27
CA VAL A 41 -9.42 -27.99 13.59
C VAL A 41 -10.22 -27.06 14.51
N ILE A 42 -9.92 -25.77 14.53
CA ILE A 42 -10.71 -24.78 15.29
C ILE A 42 -12.17 -24.76 14.81
N GLY A 43 -12.37 -24.79 13.48
CA GLY A 43 -13.70 -24.88 12.88
C GLY A 43 -14.46 -26.18 13.22
N LEU A 44 -13.75 -27.30 13.37
CA LEU A 44 -14.31 -28.57 13.81
C LEU A 44 -14.76 -28.51 15.29
N ILE A 45 -13.94 -27.93 16.17
CA ILE A 45 -14.29 -27.75 17.59
C ILE A 45 -15.57 -26.91 17.72
N ASP A 46 -15.66 -25.81 16.99
CA ASP A 46 -16.88 -24.98 16.97
C ASP A 46 -18.09 -25.72 16.40
N ALA A 47 -17.88 -26.58 15.39
CA ALA A 47 -18.93 -27.42 14.84
C ALA A 47 -19.46 -28.44 15.85
N LEU A 48 -18.57 -29.11 16.60
CA LEU A 48 -18.96 -30.06 17.66
C LEU A 48 -19.81 -29.39 18.73
N GLN A 49 -19.40 -28.20 19.19
CA GLN A 49 -20.13 -27.47 20.23
C GLN A 49 -21.52 -26.99 19.79
N LYS A 50 -21.69 -26.67 18.50
CA LYS A 50 -22.93 -26.07 17.97
C LYS A 50 -23.82 -27.05 17.22
N PHE A 51 -23.43 -28.32 17.12
CA PHE A 51 -24.19 -29.31 16.37
C PHE A 51 -25.50 -29.66 17.10
N ASP A 52 -26.59 -29.66 16.34
CA ASP A 52 -27.91 -30.00 16.83
C ASP A 52 -28.40 -31.29 16.16
N VAL A 53 -28.41 -32.36 16.95
CA VAL A 53 -28.80 -33.72 16.51
C VAL A 53 -30.26 -33.76 16.04
N THR A 54 -31.12 -32.86 16.52
CA THR A 54 -32.55 -32.84 16.18
C THR A 54 -32.81 -32.47 14.72
N LYS A 55 -31.83 -31.82 14.06
CA LYS A 55 -31.93 -31.37 12.66
C LYS A 55 -31.80 -32.49 11.62
N LYS A 56 -31.54 -33.74 12.03
CA LYS A 56 -31.47 -34.94 11.16
C LYS A 56 -30.50 -34.82 9.97
N VAL A 57 -29.43 -34.03 10.12
CA VAL A 57 -28.35 -33.94 9.14
C VAL A 57 -27.13 -34.69 9.67
N PRO A 58 -26.41 -35.48 8.85
CA PRO A 58 -25.16 -36.11 9.29
C PRO A 58 -24.14 -35.06 9.76
N PHE A 59 -23.49 -35.33 10.90
CA PHE A 59 -22.54 -34.40 11.50
C PHE A 59 -21.42 -34.04 10.51
N GLU A 60 -20.91 -35.00 9.76
CA GLU A 60 -19.81 -34.81 8.81
C GLU A 60 -20.17 -33.78 7.72
N SER A 61 -21.43 -33.77 7.29
CA SER A 61 -21.91 -32.81 6.28
C SER A 61 -21.98 -31.40 6.85
N TYR A 62 -22.44 -31.26 8.09
CA TYR A 62 -22.47 -29.99 8.80
C TYR A 62 -21.05 -29.47 9.11
N ALA A 63 -20.20 -30.32 9.69
CA ALA A 63 -18.82 -30.00 10.05
C ALA A 63 -18.00 -29.60 8.82
N ALA A 64 -18.16 -30.29 7.68
CA ALA A 64 -17.45 -29.93 6.45
C ALA A 64 -17.73 -28.49 5.99
N ILE A 65 -18.96 -27.99 6.16
CA ILE A 65 -19.33 -26.60 5.83
C ILE A 65 -18.69 -25.63 6.84
N ARG A 66 -18.73 -25.95 8.14
CA ARG A 66 -18.15 -25.11 9.21
C ARG A 66 -16.63 -25.01 9.10
N ILE A 67 -15.94 -26.14 8.91
CA ILE A 67 -14.49 -26.23 8.72
C ILE A 67 -14.07 -25.38 7.51
N ARG A 68 -14.74 -25.58 6.37
CA ARG A 68 -14.46 -24.80 5.16
C ARG A 68 -14.69 -23.30 5.38
N GLY A 69 -15.79 -22.94 6.05
CA GLY A 69 -16.10 -21.56 6.40
C GLY A 69 -15.02 -20.91 7.26
N ALA A 70 -14.57 -21.61 8.31
CA ALA A 70 -13.51 -21.13 9.20
C ALA A 70 -12.21 -20.85 8.45
N ILE A 71 -11.76 -21.77 7.59
CA ILE A 71 -10.55 -21.59 6.77
C ILE A 71 -10.70 -20.37 5.84
N ILE A 72 -11.83 -20.28 5.15
CA ILE A 72 -12.09 -19.17 4.22
C ILE A 72 -12.14 -17.82 4.96
N ASP A 73 -12.80 -17.77 6.11
CA ASP A 73 -12.99 -16.53 6.86
C ASP A 73 -11.68 -16.05 7.52
N GLU A 74 -10.82 -16.97 7.95
CA GLU A 74 -9.51 -16.63 8.52
C GLU A 74 -8.57 -16.04 7.45
N VAL A 75 -8.49 -16.68 6.28
CA VAL A 75 -7.74 -16.15 5.13
C VAL A 75 -8.29 -14.78 4.71
N ARG A 76 -9.62 -14.61 4.72
CA ARG A 76 -10.25 -13.32 4.40
C ARG A 76 -9.89 -12.23 5.38
N LYS A 77 -9.83 -12.54 6.69
CA LYS A 77 -9.53 -11.56 7.74
C LYS A 77 -8.15 -10.93 7.56
N HIS A 78 -7.19 -11.70 7.03
CA HIS A 78 -5.82 -11.27 6.79
C HIS A 78 -5.59 -10.81 5.35
N SER A 79 -6.60 -10.86 4.48
CA SER A 79 -6.46 -10.41 3.10
C SER A 79 -6.23 -8.90 3.04
N ARG A 80 -5.21 -8.52 2.26
CA ARG A 80 -4.81 -7.11 2.08
C ARG A 80 -5.81 -6.30 1.24
N ILE A 81 -6.81 -6.94 0.62
CA ILE A 81 -7.82 -6.28 -0.22
C ILE A 81 -9.26 -6.62 0.20
N SER A 82 -10.20 -5.73 -0.15
CA SER A 82 -11.62 -5.92 0.16
C SER A 82 -12.27 -7.07 -0.62
N ARG A 83 -13.39 -7.59 -0.10
CA ARG A 83 -14.21 -8.62 -0.77
C ARG A 83 -14.61 -8.23 -2.19
N TYR A 84 -15.01 -6.98 -2.40
CA TYR A 84 -15.45 -6.49 -3.71
C TYR A 84 -14.31 -6.57 -4.74
N LYS A 85 -13.10 -6.15 -4.33
CA LYS A 85 -11.89 -6.22 -5.18
C LYS A 85 -11.51 -7.67 -5.50
N MET A 86 -11.60 -8.58 -4.52
CA MET A 86 -11.30 -10.00 -4.74
C MET A 86 -12.29 -10.66 -5.71
N VAL A 87 -13.58 -10.28 -5.66
CA VAL A 87 -14.58 -10.74 -6.64
C VAL A 87 -14.24 -10.23 -8.04
N ALA A 88 -13.84 -8.96 -8.19
CA ALA A 88 -13.42 -8.40 -9.47
C ALA A 88 -12.22 -9.16 -10.06
N ILE A 89 -11.20 -9.48 -9.25
CA ILE A 89 -10.04 -10.27 -9.67
C ILE A 89 -10.45 -11.68 -10.13
N ASN A 90 -11.32 -12.37 -9.38
CA ASN A 90 -11.78 -13.70 -9.77
C ASN A 90 -12.59 -13.67 -11.08
N ASN A 91 -13.43 -12.64 -11.26
CA ASN A 91 -14.18 -12.44 -12.49
C ASN A 91 -13.24 -12.16 -13.68
N PHE A 92 -12.17 -11.38 -13.47
CA PHE A 92 -11.14 -11.15 -14.45
C PHE A 92 -10.46 -12.46 -14.90
N TYR A 93 -9.98 -13.28 -13.97
CA TYR A 93 -9.34 -14.55 -14.33
C TYR A 93 -10.30 -15.51 -15.04
N LYS A 94 -11.57 -15.53 -14.62
CA LYS A 94 -12.60 -16.32 -15.29
C LYS A 94 -12.86 -15.85 -16.71
N ALA A 95 -13.04 -14.54 -16.91
CA ALA A 95 -13.27 -13.94 -18.22
C ALA A 95 -12.06 -14.16 -19.15
N LYS A 96 -10.84 -13.95 -18.64
CA LYS A 96 -9.59 -14.21 -19.36
C LYS A 96 -9.51 -15.67 -19.82
N GLN A 97 -9.74 -16.62 -18.91
CA GLN A 97 -9.70 -18.04 -19.22
C GLN A 97 -10.74 -18.45 -20.27
N GLU A 98 -11.97 -17.94 -20.18
CA GLU A 98 -13.03 -18.21 -21.18
C GLU A 98 -12.61 -17.68 -22.56
N LEU A 99 -12.14 -16.43 -22.64
CA LEU A 99 -11.73 -15.82 -23.90
C LEU A 99 -10.50 -16.49 -24.51
N GLU A 100 -9.51 -16.91 -23.71
CA GLU A 100 -8.34 -17.63 -24.19
C GLU A 100 -8.70 -19.01 -24.76
N GLN A 101 -9.68 -19.70 -24.13
CA GLN A 101 -10.21 -20.97 -24.64
C GLN A 101 -10.94 -20.79 -25.97
N ASP A 102 -11.76 -19.74 -26.08
CA ASP A 102 -12.55 -19.45 -27.27
C ASP A 102 -11.65 -19.01 -28.45
N HIS A 103 -10.71 -18.10 -28.19
CA HIS A 103 -9.87 -17.50 -29.23
C HIS A 103 -8.63 -18.34 -29.57
N LYS A 104 -8.26 -19.31 -28.70
CA LYS A 104 -7.05 -20.14 -28.82
C LYS A 104 -5.76 -19.32 -28.96
N ARG A 105 -5.75 -18.14 -28.36
CA ARG A 105 -4.62 -17.21 -28.28
C ARG A 105 -4.74 -16.37 -27.02
N GLU A 106 -3.68 -15.63 -26.70
CA GLU A 106 -3.76 -14.60 -25.68
C GLU A 106 -4.80 -13.52 -26.05
N VAL A 107 -5.46 -13.04 -25.02
CA VAL A 107 -6.59 -12.11 -25.11
C VAL A 107 -6.10 -10.70 -24.83
N THR A 108 -6.62 -9.74 -25.57
CA THR A 108 -6.28 -8.32 -25.43
C THR A 108 -7.12 -7.65 -24.35
N ASP A 109 -6.60 -6.57 -23.76
CA ASP A 109 -7.31 -5.80 -22.73
C ASP A 109 -8.68 -5.27 -23.20
N SER A 110 -8.81 -4.92 -24.50
CA SER A 110 -10.09 -4.49 -25.08
C SER A 110 -11.14 -5.61 -25.03
N GLU A 111 -10.75 -6.84 -25.40
CA GLU A 111 -11.63 -8.01 -25.39
C GLU A 111 -12.08 -8.35 -23.96
N ILE A 112 -11.18 -8.17 -22.97
CA ILE A 112 -11.50 -8.37 -21.55
C ILE A 112 -12.50 -7.29 -21.08
N CYS A 113 -12.26 -6.02 -21.44
CA CYS A 113 -13.16 -4.91 -21.08
C CYS A 113 -14.56 -5.14 -21.66
N GLU A 114 -14.66 -5.57 -22.92
CA GLU A 114 -15.93 -5.88 -23.57
C GLU A 114 -16.66 -7.05 -22.89
N LYS A 115 -15.96 -8.15 -22.63
CA LYS A 115 -16.55 -9.34 -21.98
C LYS A 115 -17.04 -9.06 -20.56
N MET A 116 -16.30 -8.24 -19.81
CA MET A 116 -16.65 -7.89 -18.44
C MET A 116 -17.59 -6.68 -18.34
N ALA A 117 -17.85 -5.98 -19.45
CA ALA A 117 -18.57 -4.70 -19.49
C ALA A 117 -17.98 -3.65 -18.53
N ILE A 118 -16.64 -3.53 -18.53
CA ILE A 118 -15.89 -2.57 -17.71
C ILE A 118 -15.10 -1.59 -18.59
N SER A 119 -14.74 -0.46 -18.01
CA SER A 119 -13.83 0.51 -18.62
C SER A 119 -12.36 0.11 -18.45
N SER A 120 -11.49 0.68 -19.30
CA SER A 120 -10.04 0.48 -19.19
C SER A 120 -9.46 0.97 -17.86
N THR A 121 -10.04 2.02 -17.27
CA THR A 121 -9.65 2.50 -15.93
C THR A 121 -9.96 1.46 -14.85
N GLN A 122 -11.14 0.82 -14.91
CA GLN A 122 -11.50 -0.26 -13.99
C GLN A 122 -10.62 -1.50 -14.19
N LEU A 123 -10.22 -1.81 -15.43
CA LEU A 123 -9.27 -2.89 -15.69
C LEU A 123 -7.90 -2.58 -15.07
N ASN A 124 -7.41 -1.35 -15.19
CA ASN A 124 -6.17 -0.92 -14.53
C ASN A 124 -6.25 -1.03 -13.01
N GLU A 125 -7.38 -0.66 -12.39
CA GLU A 125 -7.58 -0.87 -10.96
C GLU A 125 -7.49 -2.36 -10.59
N ILE A 126 -8.03 -3.26 -11.41
CA ILE A 126 -7.91 -4.71 -11.19
C ILE A 126 -6.43 -5.13 -11.24
N TYR A 127 -5.66 -4.64 -12.23
CA TYR A 127 -4.23 -4.92 -12.33
C TYR A 127 -3.44 -4.40 -11.13
N GLU A 128 -3.70 -3.18 -10.67
CA GLU A 128 -3.06 -2.64 -9.46
C GLU A 128 -3.33 -3.51 -8.23
N ASN A 129 -4.57 -3.99 -8.06
CA ASN A 129 -4.88 -4.88 -6.95
C ASN A 129 -4.21 -6.26 -7.09
N ILE A 130 -4.05 -6.78 -8.32
CA ILE A 130 -3.28 -8.01 -8.57
C ILE A 130 -1.80 -7.80 -8.21
N HIS A 131 -1.20 -6.70 -8.66
CA HIS A 131 0.19 -6.35 -8.35
C HIS A 131 0.40 -6.14 -6.84
N TYR A 132 -0.56 -5.53 -6.15
CA TYR A 132 -0.50 -5.34 -4.71
C TYR A 132 -0.53 -6.66 -3.92
N LEU A 133 -1.21 -7.69 -4.46
CA LEU A 133 -1.19 -9.04 -3.90
C LEU A 133 0.06 -9.83 -4.28
N ALA A 134 0.78 -9.44 -5.34
CA ALA A 134 2.01 -10.10 -5.74
C ALA A 134 3.12 -9.77 -4.71
N SER A 135 3.55 -10.78 -3.96
CA SER A 135 4.77 -10.69 -3.15
C SER A 135 5.98 -11.01 -4.02
N ILE A 136 6.83 -10.04 -4.27
CA ILE A 136 8.14 -10.26 -4.91
C ILE A 136 9.20 -10.23 -3.81
N SER A 137 10.05 -11.25 -3.77
CA SER A 137 11.18 -11.27 -2.84
C SER A 137 12.24 -10.26 -3.27
N LEU A 138 12.66 -9.38 -2.36
CA LEU A 138 13.79 -8.48 -2.60
C LEU A 138 15.10 -9.26 -2.74
N GLU A 139 15.21 -10.41 -2.07
CA GLU A 139 16.33 -11.34 -2.20
C GLU A 139 16.28 -12.15 -3.49
N GLY A 140 15.24 -11.97 -4.31
CA GLY A 140 15.11 -12.64 -5.59
C GLY A 140 16.27 -12.24 -6.50
N THR A 141 17.10 -13.22 -6.88
CA THR A 141 18.21 -12.99 -7.81
C THR A 141 17.67 -12.60 -9.18
N ILE A 142 17.99 -11.38 -9.63
CA ILE A 142 17.60 -10.88 -10.96
C ILE A 142 18.66 -11.23 -11.99
N PHE A 143 19.92 -11.04 -11.63
CA PHE A 143 21.05 -11.31 -12.51
C PHE A 143 21.94 -12.37 -11.86
N PRO A 144 21.94 -13.61 -12.38
CA PRO A 144 22.90 -14.62 -11.97
C PRO A 144 24.28 -14.21 -12.47
N THR A 145 25.23 -14.10 -11.55
CA THR A 145 26.65 -13.88 -11.86
C THR A 145 27.40 -15.21 -11.78
N GLU A 146 28.45 -15.39 -12.57
CA GLU A 146 29.35 -16.55 -12.46
C GLU A 146 30.22 -16.40 -11.19
N GLY A 147 29.63 -16.59 -10.01
CA GLY A 147 30.28 -16.46 -8.70
C GLY A 147 29.33 -16.55 -7.50
N GLU A 148 29.85 -16.43 -6.28
CA GLU A 148 29.02 -16.24 -5.07
C GLU A 148 28.50 -14.80 -5.02
N GLY A 149 27.19 -14.62 -5.19
CA GLY A 149 26.51 -13.32 -5.06
C GLY A 149 25.95 -12.79 -6.38
N GLY A 150 24.76 -13.27 -6.75
CA GLY A 150 23.96 -12.64 -7.80
C GLY A 150 23.37 -11.31 -7.32
N VAL A 151 23.01 -10.43 -8.26
CA VAL A 151 22.36 -9.16 -7.91
C VAL A 151 20.92 -9.43 -7.53
N SER A 152 20.54 -9.04 -6.31
CA SER A 152 19.17 -9.14 -5.82
C SER A 152 18.33 -7.94 -6.27
N LEU A 153 17.00 -8.06 -6.19
CA LEU A 153 16.11 -6.92 -6.44
C LEU A 153 16.34 -5.79 -5.44
N GLY A 154 16.65 -6.13 -4.18
CA GLY A 154 16.97 -5.15 -3.14
C GLY A 154 18.16 -4.26 -3.50
N ASP A 155 19.17 -4.82 -4.16
CA ASP A 155 20.40 -4.09 -4.52
C ASP A 155 20.19 -3.01 -5.60
N VAL A 156 19.12 -3.13 -6.39
CA VAL A 156 18.85 -2.26 -7.55
C VAL A 156 17.84 -1.17 -7.22
N ILE A 157 17.07 -1.31 -6.13
CA ILE A 157 16.06 -0.31 -5.75
C ILE A 157 16.74 0.95 -5.22
N PRO A 158 16.56 2.11 -5.86
CA PRO A 158 17.16 3.35 -5.41
C PRO A 158 16.49 3.86 -4.13
N ASP A 159 17.30 4.38 -3.21
CA ASP A 159 16.79 5.14 -2.07
C ASP A 159 16.46 6.57 -2.50
N ASN A 160 15.17 6.85 -2.69
CA ASN A 160 14.68 8.19 -3.03
C ASN A 160 14.46 9.09 -1.80
N SER A 161 14.63 8.55 -0.58
CA SER A 161 14.45 9.29 0.67
C SER A 161 15.75 9.93 1.18
N GLY A 162 16.90 9.39 0.75
CA GLY A 162 18.21 9.94 1.04
C GLY A 162 18.43 11.29 0.34
N THR A 163 18.67 12.34 1.11
CA THR A 163 19.21 13.60 0.57
C THR A 163 20.60 13.35 0.01
N ASN A 164 20.77 13.58 -1.29
CA ASN A 164 22.09 13.55 -1.92
C ASN A 164 23.01 14.57 -1.23
N ALA A 165 24.24 14.18 -0.89
CA ALA A 165 25.23 15.04 -0.25
C ALA A 165 25.47 16.34 -1.04
N GLU A 166 25.46 16.26 -2.38
CA GLU A 166 25.56 17.42 -3.27
C GLU A 166 24.36 18.36 -3.09
N GLN A 167 23.13 17.81 -3.09
CA GLN A 167 21.91 18.61 -2.90
C GLN A 167 21.89 19.28 -1.53
N LYS A 168 22.37 18.60 -0.49
CA LYS A 168 22.49 19.16 0.86
C LYS A 168 23.48 20.33 0.89
N LEU A 169 24.68 20.14 0.33
CA LEU A 169 25.70 21.20 0.25
C LEU A 169 25.21 22.41 -0.57
N MET A 170 24.57 22.18 -1.72
CA MET A 170 23.96 23.25 -2.50
C MET A 170 22.86 23.99 -1.74
N GLY A 171 22.09 23.28 -0.90
CA GLY A 171 21.10 23.89 -0.01
C GLY A 171 21.73 24.79 1.04
N GLU A 172 22.76 24.30 1.73
CA GLU A 172 23.52 25.06 2.74
C GLU A 172 24.18 26.30 2.12
N GLU A 173 24.76 26.18 0.92
CA GLU A 173 25.37 27.30 0.22
C GLU A 173 24.34 28.37 -0.21
N ARG A 174 23.16 27.94 -0.69
CA ARG A 174 22.06 28.86 -1.01
C ARG A 174 21.55 29.61 0.21
N GLU A 175 21.43 28.92 1.35
CA GLU A 175 21.02 29.54 2.60
C GLU A 175 22.06 30.57 3.08
N ALA A 176 23.34 30.23 3.01
CA ALA A 176 24.42 31.15 3.33
C ALA A 176 24.45 32.38 2.41
N ALA A 177 24.28 32.18 1.10
CA ALA A 177 24.20 33.26 0.11
C ALA A 177 23.00 34.18 0.36
N LEU A 178 21.82 33.61 0.64
CA LEU A 178 20.63 34.38 0.99
C LEU A 178 20.86 35.21 2.25
N THR A 179 21.49 34.63 3.27
CA THR A 179 21.81 35.32 4.53
C THR A 179 22.71 36.52 4.28
N ARG A 180 23.78 36.37 3.48
CA ARG A 180 24.66 37.49 3.08
C ARG A 180 23.92 38.57 2.29
N CYS A 181 23.01 38.17 1.39
CA CYS A 181 22.18 39.12 0.63
C CYS A 181 21.22 39.90 1.53
N ILE A 182 20.59 39.25 2.52
CA ILE A 182 19.71 39.91 3.49
C ILE A 182 20.50 40.89 4.36
N GLN A 183 21.71 40.55 4.79
CA GLN A 183 22.57 41.44 5.58
C GLN A 183 22.96 42.73 4.83
N LYS A 184 23.00 42.71 3.49
CA LYS A 184 23.26 43.90 2.65
C LYS A 184 22.03 44.81 2.51
N LEU A 185 20.84 44.36 2.92
CA LEU A 185 19.63 45.19 2.94
C LEU A 185 19.69 46.19 4.09
N ASN A 186 18.94 47.28 3.95
CA ASN A 186 18.83 48.31 4.96
C ASN A 186 17.98 47.81 6.15
N GLU A 187 18.17 48.35 7.35
CA GLU A 187 17.46 47.87 8.57
C GLU A 187 15.93 47.81 8.40
N ARG A 188 15.33 48.82 7.75
CA ARG A 188 13.87 48.83 7.47
C ARG A 188 13.44 47.69 6.54
N GLU A 189 14.28 47.30 5.58
CA GLU A 189 14.00 46.22 4.63
C GLU A 189 14.11 44.86 5.33
N GLN A 190 15.16 44.66 6.14
CA GLN A 190 15.34 43.45 6.95
C GLN A 190 14.19 43.27 7.95
N LEU A 191 13.75 44.35 8.60
CA LEU A 191 12.64 44.32 9.55
C LEU A 191 11.32 43.90 8.90
N ILE A 192 11.03 44.42 7.69
CA ILE A 192 9.83 44.01 6.93
C ILE A 192 9.88 42.51 6.58
N LEU A 193 11.04 41.99 6.14
CA LEU A 193 11.19 40.57 5.85
C LEU A 193 11.05 39.70 7.10
N SER A 194 11.64 40.10 8.23
CA SER A 194 11.50 39.36 9.50
C SER A 194 10.05 39.31 9.95
N LEU A 195 9.35 40.44 9.94
CA LEU A 195 7.94 40.48 10.36
C LEU A 195 7.06 39.62 9.42
N TYR A 196 7.35 39.60 8.13
CA TYR A 196 6.53 38.87 7.15
C TYR A 196 6.82 37.36 7.11
N TYR A 197 8.09 36.95 7.08
CA TYR A 197 8.49 35.55 6.88
C TYR A 197 8.80 34.79 8.17
N LYS A 198 9.18 35.48 9.24
CA LYS A 198 9.51 34.85 10.53
C LYS A 198 8.37 34.98 11.53
N GLU A 199 7.77 36.16 11.64
CA GLU A 199 6.66 36.43 12.57
C GLU A 199 5.27 36.25 11.91
N GLU A 200 5.22 35.87 10.63
CA GLU A 200 4.00 35.63 9.84
C GLU A 200 2.98 36.79 9.86
N ALA A 201 3.44 38.03 10.10
CA ALA A 201 2.58 39.20 10.21
C ALA A 201 2.00 39.62 8.86
N THR A 202 0.75 40.05 8.86
CA THR A 202 0.08 40.58 7.67
C THR A 202 0.64 41.95 7.26
N LEU A 203 0.55 42.29 5.98
CA LEU A 203 0.97 43.63 5.48
C LEU A 203 0.25 44.78 6.22
N LYS A 204 -0.95 44.55 6.75
CA LYS A 204 -1.71 45.52 7.55
C LYS A 204 -1.10 45.72 8.94
N GLU A 205 -0.67 44.66 9.60
CA GLU A 205 0.00 44.72 10.90
C GLU A 205 1.38 45.36 10.75
N ILE A 206 2.14 44.98 9.72
CA ILE A 206 3.44 45.58 9.42
C ILE A 206 3.30 47.08 9.13
N ALA A 207 2.27 47.48 8.39
CA ALA A 207 1.95 48.89 8.13
C ALA A 207 1.67 49.68 9.41
N ALA A 208 0.93 49.07 10.35
CA ALA A 208 0.65 49.67 11.66
C ALA A 208 1.92 49.78 12.53
N ILE A 209 2.78 48.76 12.54
CA ILE A 209 4.03 48.75 13.31
C ILE A 209 5.01 49.82 12.80
N LEU A 210 5.09 50.01 11.48
CA LEU A 210 6.05 50.92 10.83
C LEU A 210 5.50 52.33 10.59
N ASP A 211 4.25 52.61 11.01
CA ASP A 211 3.52 53.86 10.81
C ASP A 211 3.54 54.34 9.35
N ILE A 212 3.21 53.43 8.41
CA ILE A 212 3.16 53.70 6.97
C ILE A 212 1.94 53.03 6.33
N SER A 213 1.60 53.43 5.10
CA SER A 213 0.46 52.82 4.40
C SER A 213 0.75 51.38 3.96
N ILE A 214 -0.31 50.55 3.89
CA ILE A 214 -0.25 49.17 3.38
C ILE A 214 0.37 49.12 1.97
N ALA A 215 -0.01 50.07 1.10
CA ALA A 215 0.53 50.19 -0.24
C ALA A 215 2.05 50.44 -0.23
N ARG A 216 2.54 51.23 0.74
CA ARG A 216 3.98 51.49 0.89
C ARG A 216 4.74 50.25 1.36
N VAL A 217 4.22 49.49 2.33
CA VAL A 217 4.82 48.21 2.76
C VAL A 217 4.90 47.23 1.59
N SER A 218 3.81 47.06 0.84
CA SER A 218 3.76 46.18 -0.33
C SER A 218 4.80 46.57 -1.38
N GLN A 219 4.96 47.86 -1.67
CA GLN A 219 5.97 48.37 -2.60
C GLN A 219 7.40 48.08 -2.11
N ILE A 220 7.69 48.30 -0.82
CA ILE A 220 9.01 48.03 -0.26
C ILE A 220 9.31 46.52 -0.32
N HIS A 221 8.37 45.68 0.12
CA HIS A 221 8.49 44.22 0.04
C HIS A 221 8.80 43.77 -1.40
N GLY A 222 8.02 44.24 -2.39
CA GLY A 222 8.26 43.91 -3.80
C GLY A 222 9.65 44.33 -4.30
N LYS A 223 10.12 45.52 -3.92
CA LYS A 223 11.47 46.00 -4.26
C LYS A 223 12.57 45.15 -3.62
N VAL A 224 12.38 44.76 -2.36
CA VAL A 224 13.33 43.93 -1.62
C VAL A 224 13.45 42.54 -2.26
N ILE A 225 12.34 41.92 -2.63
CA ILE A 225 12.35 40.61 -3.32
C ILE A 225 13.08 40.71 -4.67
N ALA A 226 12.85 41.78 -5.45
CA ALA A 226 13.56 41.99 -6.71
C ALA A 226 15.07 42.18 -6.50
N LYS A 227 15.47 42.93 -5.46
CA LYS A 227 16.87 43.16 -5.09
C LYS A 227 17.56 41.86 -4.64
N LEU A 228 16.91 41.07 -3.79
CA LEU A 228 17.42 39.77 -3.35
C LEU A 228 17.58 38.80 -4.53
N LYS A 229 16.63 38.77 -5.47
CA LYS A 229 16.72 37.91 -6.66
C LYS A 229 17.93 38.25 -7.54
N LEU A 230 18.23 39.53 -7.70
CA LEU A 230 19.42 39.98 -8.44
C LEU A 230 20.70 39.63 -7.68
N SER A 231 20.78 39.97 -6.38
CA SER A 231 21.97 39.71 -5.56
C SER A 231 22.26 38.21 -5.38
N MET A 232 21.24 37.37 -5.30
CA MET A 232 21.41 35.92 -5.29
C MET A 232 21.92 35.38 -6.63
N GLY A 233 21.52 35.98 -7.76
CA GLY A 233 22.05 35.63 -9.07
C GLY A 233 23.55 35.91 -9.17
N ASP A 234 23.99 37.04 -8.63
CA ASP A 234 25.42 37.43 -8.61
C ASP A 234 26.25 36.60 -7.61
N GLU A 235 25.69 36.16 -6.48
CA GLU A 235 26.42 35.34 -5.48
C GLU A 235 26.47 33.84 -5.80
N LEU A 236 25.57 33.34 -6.66
CA LEU A 236 25.50 31.92 -7.05
C LEU A 236 26.00 31.66 -8.48
N SER A 237 26.54 32.68 -9.16
CA SER A 237 27.23 32.59 -10.46
C SER A 237 28.72 32.37 -10.28
#